data_AF-A0A2N8BRP3-F1
#
_entry.id   AF-A0A2N8BRP3-F1
#
_cell.length_a   1.000
_cell.length_b   1.000
_cell.length_c   1.000
_cell.angle_alpha   90.00
_cell.angle_beta   90.00
_cell.angle_gamma   90.00
#
_symmetry.space_group_name_H-M   'P 1'
#
loop_
_entity.id
_entity.type
_entity.pdbx_description
1 polymer ?
#
loop_
_entity_poly.entity_id
_entity_poly.type
_entity_poly.pdbx_seq_one_letter_code
_entity_poly.pdbx_strand_id
1 'polypeptide(L)'
;GNVLARLADADKGSIRLADGTAGNPNKAIVSEPGMYEVVIRSDKPEAAAFRRWITTEVLPAIRKTGSYGHYPAQPTELPSKRQLAQMVI
;
A
#
# COMPACT_ATOMS: atom_id res chain seq x y z
N GLY A 1 -6.61 -22.30 3.16
CA GLY A 1 -5.36 -22.72 3.84
C GLY A 1 -4.95 -21.67 4.86
N ASN A 2 -4.17 -22.04 5.88
CA ASN A 2 -3.66 -21.08 6.88
C ASN A 2 -2.77 -20.03 6.19
N VAL A 3 -3.22 -18.77 6.13
CA VAL A 3 -2.51 -17.66 5.48
C VAL A 3 -1.29 -17.24 6.29
N LEU A 4 -1.40 -17.22 7.61
CA LEU A 4 -0.33 -16.79 8.53
C LEU A 4 0.88 -17.73 8.47
N ALA A 5 0.66 -19.01 8.16
CA ALA A 5 1.76 -19.97 8.01
C ALA A 5 2.69 -19.65 6.83
N ARG A 6 2.25 -18.81 5.89
CA ARG A 6 3.02 -18.46 4.68
C ARG A 6 3.75 -17.12 4.78
N LEU A 7 3.49 -16.33 5.82
CA LEU A 7 4.13 -15.03 6.02
C LEU A 7 5.44 -15.18 6.81
N ALA A 8 6.33 -14.19 6.68
CA ALA A 8 7.47 -14.06 7.57
C ALA A 8 7.02 -13.72 9.00
N ASP A 9 7.76 -14.17 10.02
CA ASP A 9 7.37 -13.92 11.42
C ASP A 9 7.38 -12.43 11.78
N ALA A 10 8.24 -11.64 11.15
CA ALA A 10 8.29 -10.18 11.32
C ALA A 10 6.98 -9.47 10.87
N ASP A 11 6.22 -10.10 9.97
CA ASP A 11 4.98 -9.57 9.43
C ASP A 11 3.73 -10.06 10.15
N LYS A 12 3.90 -10.88 11.19
CA LYS A 12 2.81 -11.45 11.99
C LYS A 12 2.74 -10.75 13.33
N GLY A 13 1.53 -10.42 13.75
CA GLY A 13 1.24 -10.03 15.11
C GLY A 13 -0.07 -10.63 15.59
N SER A 14 -0.35 -10.45 16.86
CA SER A 14 -1.64 -10.79 17.45
C SER A 14 -2.04 -9.70 18.41
N ILE A 15 -3.31 -9.32 18.37
CA ILE A 15 -3.92 -8.43 19.35
C ILE A 15 -5.07 -9.15 20.03
N ARG A 16 -5.29 -8.84 21.30
CA ARG A 16 -6.48 -9.30 22.01
C ARG A 16 -7.59 -8.27 21.78
N LEU A 17 -8.67 -8.66 21.10
CA LEU A 17 -9.86 -7.84 20.97
C LEU A 17 -10.94 -8.37 21.93
N ALA A 18 -11.39 -7.48 22.82
CA ALA A 18 -12.53 -7.74 23.71
C ALA A 18 -13.79 -7.08 23.13
N ASP A 19 -14.20 -7.52 21.95
CA ASP A 19 -15.36 -6.99 21.21
C ASP A 19 -16.68 -7.70 21.56
N GLY A 20 -16.68 -8.57 22.58
CA GLY A 20 -17.83 -9.36 22.98
C GLY A 20 -18.06 -10.63 22.14
N THR A 21 -17.21 -10.92 21.15
CA THR A 21 -17.30 -12.17 20.37
C THR A 21 -16.89 -13.36 21.23
N ALA A 22 -17.78 -14.36 21.34
CA ALA A 22 -17.47 -15.61 22.03
C ALA A 22 -16.36 -16.39 21.31
N GLY A 23 -15.39 -16.92 22.06
CA GLY A 23 -14.27 -17.72 21.53
C GLY A 23 -12.91 -17.09 21.81
N ASN A 24 -11.91 -17.40 20.98
CA ASN A 24 -10.56 -16.88 21.13
C ASN A 24 -10.55 -15.35 20.85
N PRO A 25 -10.22 -14.51 21.84
CA PRO A 25 -10.17 -13.07 21.66
C PRO A 25 -8.92 -12.61 20.88
N ASN A 26 -7.94 -13.49 20.67
CA ASN A 26 -6.73 -13.17 19.92
C ASN A 26 -7.03 -13.16 18.42
N LYS A 27 -6.86 -11.98 17.79
CA LYS A 27 -6.94 -11.80 16.34
C LYS A 27 -5.54 -11.64 15.77
N ALA A 28 -5.28 -12.32 14.68
CA ALA A 28 -4.06 -12.11 13.93
C ALA A 28 -4.11 -10.76 13.23
N ILE A 29 -2.99 -10.05 13.29
CA ILE A 29 -2.74 -8.84 12.53
C ILE A 29 -1.53 -9.07 11.64
N VAL A 30 -1.48 -8.37 10.52
CA VAL A 30 -0.36 -8.42 9.60
C VAL A 30 0.18 -7.02 9.37
N SER A 31 1.48 -6.92 9.20
CA SER A 31 2.13 -5.68 8.75
C SER A 31 1.67 -5.32 7.33
N GLU A 32 1.97 -4.10 6.87
CA GLU A 32 1.71 -3.69 5.50
C GLU A 32 2.42 -4.61 4.46
N PRO A 33 3.73 -4.95 4.59
CA PRO A 33 4.37 -5.92 3.71
C PRO A 33 3.65 -7.28 3.68
N GLY A 34 3.27 -7.79 4.85
CA GLY A 34 2.51 -9.04 4.96
C GLY A 34 1.15 -8.95 4.30
N MET A 35 0.44 -7.82 4.45
CA MET A 35 -0.84 -7.56 3.81
C MET A 35 -0.72 -7.64 2.28
N TYR A 36 0.28 -6.97 1.69
CA TYR A 36 0.50 -7.05 0.24
C TYR A 36 0.79 -8.48 -0.21
N GLU A 37 1.61 -9.24 0.52
CA GLU A 37 1.90 -10.63 0.20
C GLU A 37 0.62 -11.49 0.19
N VAL A 38 -0.24 -11.31 1.20
CA VAL A 38 -1.54 -12.00 1.27
C VAL A 38 -2.40 -11.65 0.07
N VAL A 39 -2.56 -10.38 -0.25
CA VAL A 39 -3.48 -9.95 -1.31
C VAL A 39 -2.97 -10.37 -2.69
N ILE A 40 -1.67 -10.23 -2.96
CA ILE A 40 -1.06 -10.59 -4.25
C ILE A 40 -1.18 -12.09 -4.54
N ARG A 41 -1.04 -12.94 -3.53
CA ARG A 41 -1.14 -14.40 -3.69
C ARG A 41 -2.57 -14.96 -3.53
N SER A 42 -3.54 -14.14 -3.18
CA SER A 42 -4.89 -14.61 -2.88
C SER A 42 -5.66 -15.01 -4.14
N ASP A 43 -6.18 -16.23 -4.20
CA ASP A 43 -7.06 -16.70 -5.29
C ASP A 43 -8.51 -16.23 -5.16
N LYS A 44 -8.82 -15.45 -4.12
CA LYS A 44 -10.18 -14.95 -3.89
C LYS A 44 -10.60 -13.93 -4.96
N PRO A 45 -11.86 -13.93 -5.40
CA PRO A 45 -12.35 -12.97 -6.40
C PRO A 45 -12.22 -11.53 -5.94
N GLU A 46 -12.37 -11.25 -4.64
CA GLU A 46 -12.24 -9.91 -4.06
C GLU A 46 -10.80 -9.36 -4.22
N ALA A 47 -9.80 -10.23 -4.25
CA ALA A 47 -8.40 -9.82 -4.46
C ALA A 47 -8.04 -9.62 -5.94
N ALA A 48 -8.86 -10.11 -6.88
CA ALA A 48 -8.56 -10.02 -8.31
C ALA A 48 -8.55 -8.57 -8.82
N ALA A 49 -9.52 -7.76 -8.39
CA ALA A 49 -9.62 -6.36 -8.77
C ALA A 49 -8.38 -5.56 -8.32
N PHE A 50 -7.97 -5.74 -7.06
CA PHE A 50 -6.80 -5.06 -6.50
C PHE A 50 -5.48 -5.49 -7.16
N ARG A 51 -5.29 -6.80 -7.36
CA ARG A 51 -4.11 -7.33 -8.07
C ARG A 51 -4.01 -6.78 -9.50
N ARG A 52 -5.13 -6.74 -10.21
CA ARG A 52 -5.19 -6.19 -11.56
C ARG A 52 -4.85 -4.71 -11.56
N TRP A 53 -5.48 -3.92 -10.70
CA TRP A 53 -5.19 -2.49 -10.56
C TRP A 53 -3.70 -2.22 -10.29
N ILE A 54 -3.09 -2.93 -9.33
CA ILE A 54 -1.65 -2.79 -9.05
C ILE A 54 -0.80 -3.11 -10.29
N THR A 55 -1.07 -4.23 -10.96
CA THR A 55 -0.22 -4.74 -12.04
C THR A 55 -0.42 -4.02 -13.37
N THR A 56 -1.62 -3.47 -13.63
CA THR A 56 -1.92 -2.79 -14.90
C THR A 56 -1.81 -1.27 -14.84
N GLU A 57 -1.93 -0.69 -13.65
CA GLU A 57 -1.96 0.77 -13.48
C GLU A 57 -0.82 1.27 -12.59
N VAL A 58 -0.75 0.81 -11.34
CA VAL A 58 0.19 1.33 -10.33
C VAL A 58 1.64 1.07 -10.72
N LEU A 59 2.04 -0.19 -10.86
CA LEU A 59 3.42 -0.56 -11.14
C LEU A 59 3.91 -0.02 -12.50
N PRO A 60 3.10 -0.07 -13.59
CA PRO A 60 3.48 0.57 -14.84
C PRO A 60 3.67 2.08 -14.75
N ALA A 61 2.83 2.79 -13.97
CA ALA A 61 3.00 4.22 -13.74
C ALA A 61 4.31 4.50 -13.01
N ILE A 62 4.56 3.87 -11.85
CA ILE A 62 5.82 4.03 -11.09
C ILE A 62 7.04 3.75 -11.97
N ARG A 63 7.01 2.68 -12.77
CA ARG A 63 8.12 2.35 -13.68
C ARG A 63 8.40 3.44 -14.72
N LYS A 64 7.36 4.15 -15.20
CA LYS A 64 7.48 5.18 -16.24
C LYS A 64 7.84 6.55 -15.67
N THR A 65 7.25 6.92 -14.53
CA THR A 65 7.30 8.28 -13.99
C THR A 65 8.10 8.40 -12.69
N GLY A 66 8.48 7.28 -12.08
CA GLY A 66 9.12 7.24 -10.76
C GLY A 66 8.17 7.38 -9.58
N SER A 67 6.86 7.55 -9.83
CA SER A 67 5.85 7.74 -8.78
C SER A 67 4.45 7.30 -9.23
N TYR A 68 3.57 7.01 -8.28
CA TYR A 68 2.13 6.83 -8.53
C TYR A 68 1.36 7.75 -7.59
N GLY A 69 0.61 8.68 -8.16
CA GLY A 69 -0.15 9.68 -7.42
C GLY A 69 -0.12 11.05 -8.09
N HIS A 70 -1.14 11.85 -7.80
CA HIS A 70 -1.33 13.21 -8.32
C HIS A 70 -0.49 14.24 -7.56
N TYR A 71 0.77 13.93 -7.24
CA TYR A 71 1.72 15.00 -6.90
C TYR A 71 2.31 15.47 -8.23
N PRO A 72 2.19 16.75 -8.60
CA PRO A 72 2.90 17.23 -9.77
C PRO A 72 4.36 16.86 -9.53
N ALA A 73 4.97 16.20 -10.52
CA ALA A 73 6.40 15.99 -10.55
C ALA A 73 7.04 17.29 -10.08
N GLN A 74 7.77 17.25 -8.95
CA GLN A 74 8.43 18.47 -8.47
C GLN A 74 9.17 19.06 -9.66
N PRO A 75 9.03 20.36 -9.95
CA PRO A 75 9.71 20.97 -11.08
C PRO A 75 11.17 20.52 -11.04
N THR A 76 11.63 19.89 -12.11
CA THR A 76 13.01 19.37 -12.23
C THR A 76 14.04 20.47 -12.03
N GLU A 77 13.61 21.74 -12.09
CA GLU A 77 14.37 22.93 -11.75
C GLU A 77 13.55 23.88 -10.88
N LEU A 78 14.20 24.42 -9.83
CA LEU A 78 13.65 25.49 -9.02
C LEU A 78 13.42 26.73 -9.90
N PRO A 79 12.26 27.42 -9.79
CA PRO A 79 12.03 28.65 -10.52
C PRO A 79 13.11 29.69 -10.22
N SER A 80 13.50 30.47 -11.23
CA SER A 80 14.47 31.55 -11.05
C SER A 80 13.98 32.60 -10.05
N LYS A 81 14.90 33.33 -9.40
CA LYS A 81 14.57 34.42 -8.48
C LYS A 81 13.61 35.46 -9.08
N ARG A 82 13.70 35.72 -10.39
CA ARG A 82 12.79 36.64 -11.11
C ARG A 82 11.37 36.10 -11.22
N GLN A 83 11.21 34.80 -11.47
CA GLN A 83 9.90 34.15 -11.55
C GLN A 83 9.22 34.12 -10.17
N LEU A 84 9.99 33.85 -9.10
CA LEU A 84 9.46 33.91 -7.73
C LEU A 84 8.97 35.30 -7.37
N ALA A 85 9.69 36.35 -7.76
CA ALA A 85 9.28 37.74 -7.51
C ALA A 85 7.96 38.13 -8.21
N GLN A 86 7.62 37.48 -9.33
CA GLN A 86 6.38 37.74 -10.07
C GLN A 86 5.15 37.03 -9.47
N MET A 87 5.35 36.04 -8.62
CA MET A 87 4.27 35.27 -7.98
C MET A 87 3.79 35.88 -6.65
N VAL A 88 4.47 36.92 -6.15
CA VAL A 88 4.24 37.55 -4.83
C VAL A 88 3.57 38.93 -4.99
N ILE A 89 3.10 39.28 -6.18
CA ILE A 89 2.31 40.50 -6.48
C ILE A 89 0.88 40.08 -6.80
#